data_AF-A0AA96V7X8-F1
#
_entry.id   AF-A0AA96V7X8-F1
#
_cell.length_a   1.000
_cell.length_b   1.000
_cell.length_c   1.000
_cell.angle_alpha   90.00
_cell.angle_beta   90.00
_cell.angle_gamma   90.00
#
_symmetry.space_group_name_H-M   'P 1'
#
loop_
_entity.id
_entity.type
_entity.pdbx_description
1 polymer ?
#
loop_
_entity_poly.entity_id
_entity_poly.type
_entity_poly.pdbx_seq_one_letter_code
_entity_poly.pdbx_strand_id
1 'polypeptide(L)'
;MNMEPLEIFEVYSAIESEAAVYRDITADVMSDLRLASAIGRIKIEIYPEGSLYMLAAMLRDVEMPIRISDMASVDTSYEGGEGFVKITIDREKYMPELTHFLWNKYTPANVVQADRWTILIRAEEPAKEAETLPAQIIANPSKNLHADMVEFSIRCVPEGFRVRYHTYENNEYLFIASEDIIEPTQLEHAKKMMEKLRKAVPDVTETKTADGKEKREAKNKSETATAATTGKEGQ
;
A
#
# COMPACT_ATOMS: atom_id res chain seq x y z
N MET A 1 -3.28 14.40 -1.38
CA MET A 1 -4.00 13.12 -1.31
C MET A 1 -4.14 12.77 0.16
N ASN A 2 -5.36 12.67 0.69
CA ASN A 2 -5.58 12.19 2.05
C ASN A 2 -5.22 10.70 2.08
N MET A 3 -4.16 10.34 2.81
CA MET A 3 -3.85 8.93 3.10
C MET A 3 -5.01 8.35 3.93
N GLU A 4 -5.49 7.16 3.55
CA GLU A 4 -6.33 6.38 4.45
C GLU A 4 -5.51 6.08 5.72
N PRO A 5 -6.08 6.25 6.93
CA PRO A 5 -5.36 5.93 8.16
C PRO A 5 -4.94 4.46 8.19
N LEU A 6 -3.70 4.20 8.59
CA LEU A 6 -3.28 2.88 9.07
C LEU A 6 -4.17 2.50 10.26
N GLU A 7 -4.61 1.25 10.31
CA GLU A 7 -5.42 0.74 11.43
C GLU A 7 -4.59 0.66 12.72
N ILE A 8 -3.32 0.28 12.57
CA ILE A 8 -2.34 0.19 13.65
C ILE A 8 -0.98 0.61 13.09
N PHE A 9 -0.33 1.54 13.78
CA PHE A 9 1.07 1.88 13.55
C PHE A 9 1.73 2.02 14.92
N GLU A 10 2.45 0.98 15.33
CA GLU A 10 3.16 0.92 16.60
C GLU A 10 4.66 0.82 16.37
N VAL A 11 5.45 1.64 17.07
CA VAL A 11 6.91 1.53 17.09
C VAL A 11 7.33 1.50 18.54
N TYR A 12 8.06 0.47 18.91
CA TYR A 12 8.71 0.32 20.19
C TYR A 12 10.23 0.34 19.99
N SER A 13 10.92 1.10 20.82
CA SER A 13 12.36 1.00 21.01
C SER A 13 12.63 0.79 22.50
N ALA A 14 13.65 -0.02 22.82
CA ALA A 14 14.17 -0.11 24.19
C ALA A 14 14.67 1.25 24.71
N ILE A 15 15.01 2.17 23.81
CA ILE A 15 15.34 3.56 24.12
C ILE A 15 14.15 4.44 23.73
N GLU A 16 13.40 4.93 24.72
CA GLU A 16 12.13 5.64 24.49
C GLU A 16 12.24 6.84 23.54
N SER A 17 13.35 7.59 23.61
CA SER A 17 13.60 8.74 22.73
C SER A 17 13.75 8.36 21.25
N GLU A 18 14.08 7.12 20.93
CA GLU A 18 14.28 6.67 19.55
C GLU A 18 12.99 6.19 18.88
N ALA A 19 11.98 5.78 19.66
CA ALA A 19 10.74 5.23 19.10
C ALA A 19 10.03 6.23 18.17
N ALA A 20 10.02 7.52 18.53
CA ALA A 20 9.47 8.58 17.69
C ALA A 20 10.29 8.76 16.40
N VAL A 21 11.62 8.74 16.49
CA VAL A 21 12.51 8.89 15.33
C VAL A 21 12.29 7.75 14.33
N TYR A 22 12.26 6.50 14.81
CA TYR A 22 12.02 5.35 13.93
C TYR A 22 10.62 5.33 13.35
N ARG A 23 9.63 5.84 14.09
CA ARG A 23 8.28 6.04 13.55
C ARG A 23 8.29 7.01 12.37
N ASP A 24 8.97 8.14 12.50
CA ASP A 24 9.06 9.14 11.44
C ASP A 24 9.80 8.60 10.21
N ILE A 25 10.95 7.95 10.41
CA ILE A 25 11.68 7.27 9.33
C ILE A 25 10.79 6.26 8.61
N THR A 26 10.09 5.42 9.37
CA THR A 26 9.19 4.41 8.80
C THR A 26 8.06 5.05 8.01
N ALA A 27 7.48 6.13 8.53
CA ALA A 27 6.40 6.85 7.85
C ALA A 27 6.87 7.48 6.53
N ASP A 28 8.05 8.08 6.52
CA ASP A 28 8.65 8.70 5.35
C ASP A 28 8.95 7.65 4.27
N VAL A 29 9.63 6.55 4.63
CA VAL A 29 9.94 5.47 3.68
C VAL A 29 8.66 4.81 3.15
N MET A 30 7.65 4.62 3.99
CA MET A 30 6.35 4.08 3.57
C MET A 30 5.65 5.01 2.57
N SER A 31 5.73 6.33 2.77
CA SER A 31 5.19 7.34 1.85
C SER A 31 5.94 7.34 0.53
N ASP A 32 7.28 7.31 0.57
CA ASP A 32 8.15 7.24 -0.61
C ASP A 32 7.78 6.06 -1.52
N LEU A 33 7.58 4.88 -0.92
CA LEU A 33 7.24 3.64 -1.63
C LEU A 33 5.73 3.49 -1.89
N ARG A 34 4.92 4.49 -1.50
CA ARG A 34 3.46 4.49 -1.67
C ARG A 34 2.75 3.27 -1.07
N LEU A 35 3.29 2.76 0.04
CA LEU A 35 2.79 1.55 0.70
C LEU A 35 1.64 1.81 1.68
N ALA A 36 1.33 3.07 1.98
CA ALA A 36 0.31 3.43 2.96
C ALA A 36 -1.08 2.81 2.70
N SER A 37 -1.47 2.63 1.44
CA SER A 37 -2.74 1.97 1.08
C SER A 37 -2.67 0.45 1.08
N ALA A 38 -1.46 -0.13 1.00
CA ALA A 38 -1.23 -1.57 0.96
C ALA A 38 -1.03 -2.15 2.36
N ILE A 39 -0.49 -1.37 3.30
CA ILE A 39 -0.29 -1.77 4.68
C ILE A 39 -1.56 -1.44 5.48
N GLY A 40 -2.15 -2.44 6.15
CA GLY A 40 -3.27 -2.23 7.07
C GLY A 40 -2.77 -1.92 8.48
N ARG A 41 -1.85 -2.76 8.96
CA ARG A 41 -1.29 -2.71 10.32
C ARG A 41 0.21 -2.90 10.27
N ILE A 42 0.94 -2.16 11.07
CA ILE A 42 2.38 -2.31 11.22
C ILE A 42 2.79 -2.16 12.67
N LYS A 43 3.68 -3.03 13.11
CA LYS A 43 4.38 -2.95 14.38
C LYS A 43 5.87 -3.11 14.13
N ILE A 44 6.67 -2.30 14.82
CA ILE A 44 8.12 -2.36 14.78
C ILE A 44 8.64 -2.43 16.23
N GLU A 45 9.61 -3.32 16.47
CA GLU A 45 10.32 -3.43 17.74
C GLU A 45 11.84 -3.37 17.50
N ILE A 46 12.51 -2.50 18.24
CA ILE A 46 13.94 -2.21 18.07
C ILE A 46 14.65 -2.37 19.41
N TYR A 47 15.71 -3.16 19.41
CA TYR A 47 16.55 -3.44 20.57
C TYR A 47 18.01 -3.13 20.22
N PRO A 48 18.46 -1.88 20.40
CA PRO A 48 19.81 -1.45 20.02
C PRO A 48 20.91 -2.27 20.71
N GLU A 49 20.77 -2.57 22.01
CA GLU A 49 21.77 -3.35 22.77
C GLU A 49 21.90 -4.79 22.30
N GLY A 50 20.83 -5.36 21.75
CA GLY A 50 20.81 -6.72 21.20
C GLY A 50 20.97 -6.77 19.69
N SER A 51 21.32 -5.62 19.07
CA SER A 51 21.40 -5.44 17.63
C SER A 51 20.23 -6.10 16.87
N LEU A 52 18.99 -5.93 17.35
CA LEU A 52 17.81 -6.61 16.81
C LEU A 52 16.72 -5.62 16.37
N TYR A 53 16.29 -5.77 15.12
CA TYR A 53 15.18 -5.05 14.50
C TYR A 53 14.13 -6.04 14.02
N MET A 54 12.86 -5.80 14.35
CA MET A 54 11.74 -6.63 13.93
C MET A 54 10.60 -5.77 13.41
N LEU A 55 10.02 -6.20 12.30
CA LEU A 55 8.86 -5.59 11.67
C LEU A 55 7.83 -6.69 11.40
N ALA A 56 6.62 -6.47 11.90
CA ALA A 56 5.45 -7.26 11.57
C ALA A 56 4.43 -6.35 10.90
N ALA A 57 3.95 -6.74 9.73
CA ALA A 57 2.92 -6.00 9.00
C ALA A 57 1.82 -6.94 8.52
N MET A 58 0.58 -6.48 8.65
CA MET A 58 -0.57 -7.05 7.96
C MET A 58 -0.91 -6.16 6.79
N LEU A 59 -0.84 -6.74 5.59
CA LEU A 59 -1.19 -6.06 4.37
C LEU A 59 -2.70 -6.16 4.16
N ARG A 60 -3.29 -5.11 3.58
CA ARG A 60 -4.66 -5.16 3.11
C ARG A 60 -4.72 -6.12 1.93
N ASP A 61 -5.90 -6.66 1.66
CA ASP A 61 -6.14 -7.35 0.40
C ASP A 61 -5.85 -6.37 -0.74
N VAL A 62 -4.69 -6.54 -1.38
CA VAL A 62 -4.28 -5.74 -2.52
C VAL A 62 -5.26 -6.00 -3.65
N GLU A 63 -5.72 -4.94 -4.33
CA GLU A 63 -6.64 -5.10 -5.47
C GLU A 63 -6.08 -6.13 -6.45
N MET A 64 -6.94 -7.08 -6.84
CA MET A 64 -6.61 -8.10 -7.84
C MET A 64 -6.06 -7.45 -9.11
N PRO A 65 -5.24 -8.17 -9.91
CA PRO A 65 -4.77 -7.66 -11.18
C PRO A 65 -5.94 -7.10 -12.01
N ILE A 66 -5.81 -5.85 -12.43
CA ILE A 66 -6.84 -5.11 -13.15
C ILE A 66 -6.73 -5.47 -14.62
N ARG A 67 -7.81 -6.04 -15.14
CA ARG A 67 -7.99 -6.32 -16.57
C ARG A 67 -8.68 -5.16 -17.27
N ILE A 68 -8.59 -5.10 -18.58
CA ILE A 68 -9.34 -4.13 -19.38
C ILE A 68 -10.85 -4.26 -19.07
N SER A 69 -11.36 -5.48 -18.96
CA SER A 69 -12.77 -5.76 -18.62
C SER A 69 -13.24 -5.19 -17.28
N ASP A 70 -12.32 -4.89 -16.36
CA ASP A 70 -12.66 -4.38 -15.03
C ASP A 70 -12.89 -2.86 -15.03
N MET A 71 -12.51 -2.18 -16.11
CA MET A 71 -12.59 -0.72 -16.24
C MET A 71 -13.18 -0.22 -17.55
N ALA A 72 -13.33 -1.08 -18.55
CA ALA A 72 -13.81 -0.72 -19.88
C ALA A 72 -14.49 -1.90 -20.60
N SER A 73 -15.43 -1.57 -21.47
CA SER A 73 -15.98 -2.49 -22.48
C SER A 73 -15.19 -2.40 -23.78
N VAL A 74 -15.11 -3.50 -24.51
CA VAL A 74 -14.39 -3.61 -25.78
C VAL A 74 -15.31 -4.20 -26.84
N ASP A 75 -15.47 -3.47 -27.94
CA ASP A 75 -16.31 -3.86 -29.06
C ASP A 75 -15.60 -3.59 -30.39
N THR A 76 -16.21 -4.05 -31.48
CA THR A 76 -15.80 -3.61 -32.82
C THR A 76 -16.63 -2.41 -33.27
N SER A 77 -16.02 -1.51 -34.03
CA SER A 77 -16.68 -0.37 -34.64
C SER A 77 -16.19 -0.18 -36.06
N TYR A 78 -16.98 0.52 -36.88
CA TYR A 78 -16.62 0.85 -38.25
C TYR A 78 -16.69 2.36 -38.43
N GLU A 79 -15.56 2.99 -38.76
CA GLU A 79 -15.48 4.41 -39.04
C GLU A 79 -14.81 4.63 -40.40
N GLY A 80 -15.42 5.43 -41.27
CA GLY A 80 -14.86 5.72 -42.60
C GLY A 80 -14.67 4.50 -43.52
N GLY A 81 -15.33 3.37 -43.24
CA GLY A 81 -15.16 2.11 -43.98
C GLY A 81 -14.02 1.21 -43.48
N GLU A 82 -13.31 1.63 -42.42
CA GLU A 82 -12.27 0.84 -41.77
C GLU A 82 -12.80 0.25 -40.45
N GLY A 83 -12.34 -0.96 -40.11
CA GLY A 83 -12.68 -1.61 -38.84
C GLY A 83 -11.75 -1.16 -37.72
N PHE A 84 -12.33 -0.83 -36.57
CA PHE A 84 -11.62 -0.42 -35.36
C PHE A 84 -12.05 -1.28 -34.19
N VAL A 85 -11.15 -1.44 -33.21
CA VAL A 85 -11.55 -1.84 -31.86
C VAL A 85 -11.92 -0.59 -31.09
N LYS A 86 -13.13 -0.55 -30.54
CA LYS A 86 -13.60 0.51 -29.67
C LYS A 86 -13.51 0.07 -28.22
N ILE A 87 -12.80 0.85 -27.41
CA ILE A 87 -12.75 0.69 -25.96
C ILE A 87 -13.55 1.84 -25.35
N THR A 88 -14.59 1.49 -24.58
CA THR A 88 -15.41 2.46 -23.83
C THR A 88 -15.11 2.34 -22.35
N ILE A 89 -14.56 3.39 -21.75
CA ILE A 89 -14.05 3.42 -20.37
C ILE A 89 -15.18 3.73 -19.39
N ASP A 90 -15.31 2.90 -18.36
CA ASP A 90 -16.27 3.05 -17.26
C ASP A 90 -15.62 3.62 -15.99
N ARG A 91 -14.31 3.40 -15.80
CA ARG A 91 -13.56 3.81 -14.61
C ARG A 91 -12.26 4.51 -14.99
N GLU A 92 -12.05 5.74 -14.53
CA GLU A 92 -10.89 6.53 -14.91
C GLU A 92 -9.59 6.17 -14.15
N LYS A 93 -9.70 5.48 -13.00
CA LYS A 93 -8.59 5.21 -12.06
C LYS A 93 -7.32 4.66 -12.74
N TYR A 94 -7.47 3.80 -13.74
CA TYR A 94 -6.38 3.09 -14.42
C TYR A 94 -6.17 3.51 -15.89
N MET A 95 -6.67 4.69 -16.25
CA MET A 95 -6.56 5.24 -17.62
C MET A 95 -5.11 5.41 -18.11
N PRO A 96 -4.17 5.92 -17.30
CA PRO A 96 -2.77 6.01 -17.70
C PRO A 96 -2.16 4.64 -18.03
N GLU A 97 -2.43 3.63 -17.22
CA GLU A 97 -1.94 2.26 -17.38
C GLU A 97 -2.53 1.60 -18.63
N LEU A 98 -3.84 1.77 -18.86
CA LEU A 98 -4.49 1.32 -20.09
C LEU A 98 -3.85 1.98 -21.32
N THR A 99 -3.66 3.30 -21.32
CA THR A 99 -3.07 4.03 -22.45
C THR A 99 -1.65 3.54 -22.74
N HIS A 100 -0.83 3.38 -21.70
CA HIS A 100 0.53 2.89 -21.83
C HIS A 100 0.57 1.45 -22.39
N PHE A 101 -0.30 0.57 -21.88
CA PHE A 101 -0.46 -0.79 -22.40
C PHE A 101 -0.81 -0.80 -23.89
N LEU A 102 -1.79 0.01 -24.30
CA LEU A 102 -2.23 0.07 -25.71
C LEU A 102 -1.15 0.61 -26.63
N TRP A 103 -0.41 1.64 -26.22
CA TRP A 103 0.72 2.17 -27.01
C TRP A 103 1.84 1.14 -27.17
N ASN A 104 2.15 0.38 -26.13
CA ASN A 104 3.15 -0.68 -26.22
C ASN A 104 2.70 -1.82 -27.16
N LYS A 105 1.40 -2.14 -27.20
CA LYS A 105 0.86 -3.22 -28.03
C LYS A 105 0.66 -2.81 -29.50
N TYR A 106 0.13 -1.61 -29.77
CA TYR A 106 -0.30 -1.20 -31.12
C TYR A 106 0.45 -0.01 -31.72
N THR A 107 1.37 0.60 -30.97
CA THR A 107 2.01 1.91 -31.24
C THR A 107 1.07 3.12 -31.04
N PRO A 108 1.61 4.30 -30.67
CA PRO A 108 0.79 5.50 -30.49
C PRO A 108 0.01 5.94 -31.73
N ALA A 109 0.52 5.67 -32.94
CA ALA A 109 -0.13 6.08 -34.19
C ALA A 109 -1.45 5.32 -34.47
N ASN A 110 -1.60 4.11 -33.92
CA ASN A 110 -2.78 3.27 -34.11
C ASN A 110 -3.79 3.40 -32.96
N VAL A 111 -3.48 4.18 -31.92
CA VAL A 111 -4.35 4.37 -30.76
C VAL A 111 -4.85 5.82 -30.77
N VAL A 112 -6.12 6.00 -31.13
CA VAL A 112 -6.77 7.30 -31.24
C VAL A 112 -7.71 7.51 -30.07
N GLN A 113 -7.46 8.52 -29.26
CA GLN A 113 -8.40 8.94 -28.22
C GLN A 113 -9.47 9.82 -28.86
N ALA A 114 -10.66 9.25 -29.11
CA ALA A 114 -11.77 9.96 -29.75
C ALA A 114 -12.40 10.97 -28.79
N ASP A 115 -12.53 10.60 -27.52
CA ASP A 115 -12.95 11.47 -26.42
C ASP A 115 -12.37 10.96 -25.09
N ARG A 116 -12.77 11.56 -23.95
CA ARG A 116 -12.28 11.18 -22.61
C ARG A 116 -12.52 9.69 -22.27
N TRP A 117 -13.64 9.14 -22.72
CA TRP A 117 -14.13 7.80 -22.38
C TRP A 117 -14.02 6.82 -23.55
N THR A 118 -13.60 7.26 -24.72
CA THR A 118 -13.55 6.42 -25.93
C THR A 118 -12.15 6.39 -26.53
N ILE A 119 -11.59 5.19 -26.67
CA ILE A 119 -10.36 4.92 -27.43
C ILE A 119 -10.69 4.04 -28.63
N LEU A 120 -10.17 4.40 -29.80
CA LEU A 120 -10.26 3.64 -31.03
C LEU A 120 -8.88 3.09 -31.39
N ILE A 121 -8.82 1.81 -31.73
CA ILE A 121 -7.58 1.13 -32.12
C ILE A 121 -7.69 0.65 -33.55
N ARG A 122 -6.74 1.06 -34.39
CA ARG A 122 -6.52 0.46 -35.71
C ARG A 122 -5.76 -0.85 -35.51
N ALA A 123 -6.41 -1.96 -35.85
CA ALA A 123 -5.82 -3.30 -35.77
C ALA A 123 -6.07 -4.06 -37.07
N GLU A 124 -5.17 -4.99 -37.42
CA GLU A 124 -5.32 -5.82 -38.62
C GLU A 124 -6.53 -6.76 -38.51
N GLU A 125 -6.78 -7.30 -37.31
CA GLU A 125 -7.90 -8.20 -37.01
C GLU A 125 -8.78 -7.65 -35.86
N PRO A 126 -9.61 -6.59 -36.09
CA PRO A 126 -10.36 -5.93 -35.01
C PRO A 126 -11.28 -6.87 -34.21
N ALA A 127 -11.92 -7.84 -34.86
CA ALA A 127 -12.80 -8.79 -34.18
C ALA A 127 -12.07 -9.68 -33.17
N LYS A 128 -10.87 -10.16 -33.54
CA LYS A 128 -10.04 -11.02 -32.68
C LYS A 128 -9.41 -10.22 -31.54
N GLU A 129 -9.01 -8.98 -31.81
CA GLU A 129 -8.51 -8.09 -30.77
C GLU A 129 -9.60 -7.73 -29.76
N ALA A 130 -10.83 -7.46 -30.22
CA ALA A 130 -11.97 -7.21 -29.34
C ALA A 130 -12.30 -8.40 -28.42
N GLU A 131 -12.08 -9.64 -28.88
CA GLU A 131 -12.27 -10.86 -28.06
C GLU A 131 -11.16 -11.03 -27.00
N THR A 132 -9.92 -10.70 -27.34
CA THR A 132 -8.74 -11.01 -26.50
C THR A 132 -8.34 -9.89 -25.54
N LEU A 133 -8.60 -8.63 -25.89
CA LEU A 133 -8.27 -7.46 -25.08
C LEU A 133 -8.94 -7.44 -23.70
N PRO A 134 -10.24 -7.77 -23.53
CA PRO A 134 -10.90 -7.73 -22.23
C PRO A 134 -10.15 -8.47 -21.12
N ALA A 135 -9.50 -9.60 -21.45
CA ALA A 135 -8.78 -10.44 -20.49
C ALA A 135 -7.36 -9.94 -20.16
N GLN A 136 -6.83 -8.95 -20.88
CA GLN A 136 -5.46 -8.47 -20.69
C GLN A 136 -5.33 -7.68 -19.39
N ILE A 137 -4.28 -7.97 -18.63
CA ILE A 137 -3.94 -7.26 -17.39
C ILE A 137 -3.17 -5.99 -17.73
N ILE A 138 -3.68 -4.84 -17.29
CA ILE A 138 -3.10 -3.51 -17.54
C ILE A 138 -2.43 -2.91 -16.32
N ALA A 139 -2.90 -3.27 -15.13
CA ALA A 139 -2.29 -2.89 -13.87
C ALA A 139 -2.33 -4.10 -12.95
N ASN A 140 -1.27 -4.30 -12.20
CA ASN A 140 -1.28 -5.29 -11.14
C ASN A 140 -0.76 -4.59 -9.88
N PRO A 141 -1.66 -4.00 -9.07
CA PRO A 141 -1.30 -3.30 -7.83
C PRO A 141 -0.55 -4.20 -6.84
N SER A 142 -0.73 -5.52 -6.94
CA SER A 142 -0.03 -6.52 -6.12
C SER A 142 1.34 -6.92 -6.69
N LYS A 143 1.61 -6.65 -7.98
CA LYS A 143 2.86 -7.05 -8.63
C LYS A 143 3.96 -6.19 -8.04
N ASN A 144 4.81 -6.85 -7.26
CA ASN A 144 5.94 -6.33 -6.52
C ASN A 144 5.67 -5.95 -5.06
N LEU A 145 4.46 -6.12 -4.51
CA LEU A 145 4.23 -5.75 -3.09
C LEU A 145 5.21 -6.44 -2.14
N HIS A 146 5.53 -7.71 -2.36
CA HIS A 146 6.56 -8.40 -1.57
C HIS A 146 7.94 -7.74 -1.72
N ALA A 147 8.36 -7.44 -2.95
CA ALA A 147 9.64 -6.79 -3.22
C ALA A 147 9.69 -5.38 -2.61
N ASP A 148 8.60 -4.63 -2.71
CA ASP A 148 8.46 -3.29 -2.13
C ASP A 148 8.47 -3.35 -0.60
N MET A 149 7.87 -4.37 0.02
CA MET A 149 7.94 -4.60 1.47
C MET A 149 9.36 -4.98 1.93
N VAL A 150 10.11 -5.74 1.13
CA VAL A 150 11.53 -6.03 1.38
C VAL A 150 12.36 -4.75 1.28
N GLU A 151 12.18 -3.95 0.23
CA GLU A 151 12.88 -2.67 0.05
C GLU A 151 12.53 -1.69 1.19
N PHE A 152 11.25 -1.58 1.53
CA PHE A 152 10.74 -0.81 2.65
C PHE A 152 11.44 -1.18 3.96
N SER A 153 11.50 -2.47 4.26
CA SER A 153 12.12 -2.96 5.49
C SER A 153 13.61 -2.66 5.52
N ILE A 154 14.31 -2.86 4.41
CA ILE A 154 15.75 -2.57 4.30
C ILE A 154 16.05 -1.09 4.53
N ARG A 155 15.21 -0.17 4.02
CA ARG A 155 15.38 1.27 4.20
C ARG A 155 15.05 1.75 5.62
N CYS A 156 14.25 1.01 6.38
CA CYS A 156 13.91 1.34 7.78
C CYS A 156 14.92 0.78 8.80
N VAL A 157 15.72 -0.22 8.40
CA VAL A 157 16.65 -0.92 9.28
C VAL A 157 17.85 -0.03 9.66
N PRO A 158 18.30 -0.05 10.93
CA PRO A 158 19.51 0.65 11.35
C PRO A 158 20.75 0.21 10.57
N GLU A 159 21.72 1.11 10.43
CA GLU A 159 22.99 0.77 9.80
C GLU A 159 23.69 -0.37 10.56
N GLY A 160 24.40 -1.25 9.83
CA GLY A 160 25.11 -2.40 10.41
C GLY A 160 24.33 -3.72 10.40
N PHE A 161 22.99 -3.66 10.35
CA PHE A 161 22.12 -4.83 10.46
C PHE A 161 22.01 -5.57 9.11
N ARG A 162 22.93 -6.51 8.90
CA ARG A 162 23.14 -7.20 7.61
C ARG A 162 22.56 -8.62 7.58
N VAL A 163 22.38 -9.27 8.71
CA VAL A 163 21.73 -10.59 8.79
C VAL A 163 20.22 -10.35 8.74
N ARG A 164 19.56 -10.89 7.72
CA ARG A 164 18.15 -10.59 7.45
C ARG A 164 17.35 -11.86 7.18
N TYR A 165 16.16 -11.92 7.75
CA TYR A 165 15.18 -12.97 7.51
C TYR A 165 13.82 -12.32 7.26
N HIS A 166 13.05 -12.85 6.30
CA HIS A 166 11.69 -12.39 6.09
C HIS A 166 10.78 -13.49 5.57
N THR A 167 9.49 -13.34 5.81
CA THR A 167 8.42 -14.19 5.27
C THR A 167 7.30 -13.31 4.74
N TYR A 168 6.64 -13.78 3.68
CA TYR A 168 5.44 -13.15 3.17
C TYR A 168 4.42 -14.21 2.76
N GLU A 169 3.41 -14.42 3.60
CA GLU A 169 2.38 -15.43 3.41
C GLU A 169 1.04 -14.93 3.98
N ASN A 170 -0.08 -15.20 3.30
CA ASN A 170 -1.43 -14.85 3.79
C ASN A 170 -1.59 -13.36 4.17
N ASN A 171 -1.01 -12.45 3.36
CA ASN A 171 -0.95 -11.00 3.63
C ASN A 171 -0.22 -10.62 4.93
N GLU A 172 0.54 -11.54 5.51
CA GLU A 172 1.38 -11.30 6.68
C GLU A 172 2.83 -11.20 6.23
N TYR A 173 3.44 -10.07 6.58
CA TYR A 173 4.83 -9.81 6.28
C TYR A 173 5.60 -9.71 7.59
N LEU A 174 6.60 -10.58 7.76
CA LEU A 174 7.51 -10.55 8.89
C LEU A 174 8.91 -10.29 8.37
N PHE A 175 9.63 -9.39 9.02
CA PHE A 175 11.01 -9.08 8.71
C PHE A 175 11.82 -8.93 10.00
N ILE A 176 13.00 -9.52 10.01
CA ILE A 176 13.94 -9.46 11.13
C ILE A 176 15.30 -9.09 10.54
N ALA A 177 15.97 -8.12 11.17
CA ALA A 177 17.36 -7.80 10.87
C ALA A 177 18.19 -7.75 12.15
N SER A 178 19.44 -8.17 12.02
CA SER A 178 20.41 -8.18 13.11
C SER A 178 21.84 -7.98 12.59
N GLU A 179 22.74 -7.55 13.46
CA GLU A 179 24.19 -7.60 13.21
C GLU A 179 24.72 -9.03 13.33
N ASP A 180 24.21 -9.78 14.29
CA ASP A 180 24.55 -11.18 14.58
C ASP A 180 23.53 -12.17 13.98
N ILE A 181 23.85 -13.47 14.09
CA ILE A 181 22.97 -14.56 13.69
C ILE A 181 21.61 -14.42 14.41
N ILE A 182 20.52 -14.58 13.65
CA ILE A 182 19.17 -14.53 14.20
C ILE A 182 18.90 -15.83 14.95
N GLU A 183 18.70 -15.71 16.26
CA GLU A 183 18.44 -16.84 17.14
C GLU A 183 16.99 -17.35 17.00
N PRO A 184 16.74 -18.65 17.21
CA PRO A 184 15.38 -19.21 17.14
C PRO A 184 14.39 -18.52 18.10
N THR A 185 14.86 -18.04 19.25
CA THR A 185 14.04 -17.31 20.22
C THR A 185 13.61 -15.93 19.71
N GLN A 186 14.45 -15.26 18.94
CA GLN A 186 14.13 -13.98 18.30
C GLN A 186 13.08 -14.19 17.20
N LEU A 187 13.23 -15.24 16.39
CA LEU A 187 12.24 -15.61 15.38
C LEU A 187 10.89 -15.95 16.01
N GLU A 188 10.88 -16.69 17.12
CA GLU A 188 9.65 -17.01 17.86
C GLU A 188 8.99 -15.76 18.46
N HIS A 189 9.79 -14.81 18.93
CA HIS A 189 9.28 -13.52 19.41
C HIS A 189 8.64 -12.71 18.30
N ALA A 190 9.28 -12.64 17.12
CA ALA A 190 8.73 -12.00 15.94
C ALA A 190 7.40 -12.64 15.48
N LYS A 191 7.27 -13.98 15.57
CA LYS A 191 6.00 -14.66 15.31
C LYS A 191 4.91 -14.28 16.32
N LYS A 192 5.26 -14.20 17.61
CA LYS A 192 4.33 -13.73 18.66
C LYS A 192 3.91 -12.28 18.43
N MET A 193 4.81 -11.45 17.94
CA MET A 193 4.53 -10.06 17.55
C MET A 193 3.47 -10.01 16.43
N MET A 194 3.58 -10.85 15.40
CA MET A 194 2.56 -10.99 14.35
C MET A 194 1.21 -11.48 14.90
N GLU A 195 1.21 -12.51 15.75
CA GLU A 195 -0.02 -13.03 16.38
C GLU A 195 -0.74 -11.97 17.23
N LYS A 196 0.02 -11.13 17.94
CA LYS A 196 -0.54 -9.99 18.67
C LYS A 196 -1.12 -8.94 17.72
N LEU A 197 -0.42 -8.62 16.64
CA LEU A 197 -0.89 -7.65 15.63
C LEU A 197 -2.19 -8.11 14.96
N ARG A 198 -2.33 -9.42 14.70
CA ARG A 198 -3.55 -10.04 14.17
C ARG A 198 -4.74 -9.88 15.12
N LYS A 199 -4.52 -10.05 16.42
CA LYS A 199 -5.58 -9.97 17.46
C LYS A 199 -5.85 -8.55 17.94
N ALA A 200 -4.97 -7.60 17.64
CA ALA A 200 -5.13 -6.23 18.07
C ALA A 200 -6.38 -5.61 17.46
N VAL A 201 -7.10 -4.84 18.27
CA VAL A 201 -8.24 -4.04 17.82
C VAL A 201 -7.66 -2.79 17.15
N PRO A 202 -8.14 -2.40 15.95
CA PRO A 202 -7.73 -1.15 15.30
C PRO A 202 -7.85 0.05 16.25
N ASP A 203 -6.93 1.02 16.15
CA ASP A 203 -7.03 2.29 16.88
C ASP A 203 -8.07 3.21 16.21
N VAL A 204 -9.32 2.76 16.19
CA VAL A 204 -10.47 3.48 15.63
C VAL A 204 -11.44 3.76 16.77
N THR A 205 -11.53 5.03 17.18
CA THR A 205 -12.54 5.46 18.15
C THR A 205 -13.89 5.55 17.47
N GLU A 206 -14.74 4.54 17.64
CA GLU A 206 -16.15 4.63 17.27
C GLU A 206 -16.84 5.68 18.16
N THR A 207 -17.16 6.84 17.59
CA THR A 207 -18.15 7.75 18.17
C THR A 207 -19.45 7.59 17.41
N LYS A 208 -20.44 6.94 18.04
CA LYS A 208 -21.83 6.95 17.56
C LYS A 208 -22.41 8.35 17.77
N THR A 209 -22.58 9.12 16.70
CA THR A 209 -23.49 10.27 16.71
C THR A 209 -24.95 9.78 16.68
N ALA A 210 -25.84 10.52 17.33
CA ALA A 210 -27.25 10.17 17.54
C ALA A 210 -28.09 9.94 16.26
N ASP A 211 -27.56 10.25 15.07
CA ASP A 211 -28.24 10.10 13.77
C ASP A 211 -27.74 8.92 12.90
N GLY A 212 -26.95 8.00 13.45
CA GLY A 212 -26.64 6.72 12.79
C GLY A 212 -25.74 6.79 11.54
N LYS A 213 -25.09 7.93 11.25
CA LYS A 213 -24.07 8.03 10.20
C LYS A 213 -22.67 7.83 10.76
N GLU A 214 -21.93 6.88 10.20
CA GLU A 214 -20.50 6.68 10.48
C GLU A 214 -19.67 7.83 9.92
N LYS A 215 -18.81 8.42 10.75
CA LYS A 215 -17.84 9.43 10.32
C LYS A 215 -16.45 8.97 10.76
N ARG A 216 -15.51 8.86 9.82
CA ARG A 216 -14.11 8.46 10.06
C ARG A 216 -13.25 9.72 10.20
N GLU A 217 -12.70 9.98 11.38
CA GLU A 217 -11.72 11.06 11.60
C GLU A 217 -10.54 10.52 12.45
N ALA A 218 -9.31 10.73 11.97
CA ALA A 218 -8.07 10.35 12.66
C ALA A 218 -7.67 11.46 13.65
N LYS A 219 -7.33 11.09 14.90
CA LYS A 219 -6.94 12.06 15.92
C LYS A 219 -5.42 12.26 15.97
N ASN A 220 -4.97 13.47 15.69
CA ASN A 220 -3.63 13.94 16.07
C ASN A 220 -3.57 14.11 17.60
N LYS A 221 -2.68 13.38 18.28
CA LYS A 221 -2.27 13.70 19.65
C LYS A 221 -1.03 14.60 19.62
N SER A 222 -1.24 15.85 19.24
CA SER A 222 -0.45 16.99 19.71
C SER A 222 -1.45 18.00 20.24
N GLU A 223 -1.22 18.56 21.42
CA GLU A 223 -2.12 19.46 22.19
C GLU A 223 -2.98 18.77 23.27
N THR A 224 -2.34 18.26 24.33
CA THR A 224 -2.93 18.39 25.69
C THR A 224 -1.91 18.43 26.83
N ALA A 225 -0.66 18.81 26.56
CA ALA A 225 0.38 18.95 27.58
C ALA A 225 0.88 20.41 27.70
N THR A 226 -0.02 21.38 27.82
CA THR A 226 0.38 22.77 28.18
C THR A 226 -0.66 23.55 29.00
N ALA A 227 -1.54 22.90 29.76
CA ALA A 227 -2.56 23.61 30.56
C ALA A 227 -2.72 23.12 32.01
N ALA A 228 -1.65 22.55 32.61
CA ALA A 228 -1.70 22.12 34.01
C ALA A 228 -0.40 22.43 34.79
N THR A 229 0.14 23.64 34.67
CA THR A 229 1.18 24.12 35.62
C THR A 229 1.22 25.64 35.78
N THR A 230 0.07 26.30 35.91
CA THR A 230 0.03 27.71 36.36
C THR A 230 -1.25 27.96 37.13
N GLY A 231 -1.19 27.86 38.46
CA GLY A 231 -2.34 28.12 39.32
C GLY A 231 -2.23 27.59 40.74
N LYS A 232 -1.09 27.80 41.41
CA LYS A 232 -0.98 27.72 42.88
C LYS A 232 0.15 28.60 43.40
N GLU A 233 -0.03 29.91 43.33
CA GLU A 233 0.56 30.88 44.27
C GLU A 233 -0.45 32.00 44.48
N GLY A 234 -0.89 32.21 45.73
CA GLY A 234 -1.73 33.34 46.10
C GLY A 234 -2.86 33.02 47.09
N GLN A 235 -2.52 32.62 48.32
CA GLN A 235 -3.01 33.13 49.61
C GLN A 235 -2.67 32.17 50.75
#